data_AF-A0A7C3JXQ3-F1
#
_entry.id   AF-A0A7C3JXQ3-F1
#
_cell.length_a   1.000
_cell.length_b   1.000
_cell.length_c   1.000
_cell.angle_alpha   90.00
_cell.angle_beta   90.00
_cell.angle_gamma   90.00
#
_symmetry.space_group_name_H-M   'P 1'
#
loop_
_entity.id
_entity.type
_entity.pdbx_description
1 polymer ?
#
loop_
_entity_poly.entity_id
_entity_poly.type
_entity_poly.pdbx_seq_one_letter_code
_entity_poly.pdbx_strand_id
1 'polypeptide(L)'
;FVNELTKDDVTAATLFQAVMAVPGRVIPNVPEVEAAVLRGEKLFETAGCASCHTPSLLLSYGGHQFTEPNPYNPAGNATPADTPVVTVDLNSALLPLPRLRLEPFSGTVAVPAYTDMKLHNMCGGAAPLDEPEPLDMQQAAGSAGFFAGNCRFLTKRLWDAANSPPYMHHGLCTTMRGSILAHGGEGLAARNAFMALPAADQDAIIEFLKTLQVLPPGTADRVVDENYKAKVWPPIPDNML
;
A
#
# COMPACT_ATOMS: atom_id res chain seq x y z
N PHE A 1 -25.03 -4.95 27.68
CA PHE A 1 -24.44 -4.39 26.46
C PHE A 1 -25.19 -3.12 26.16
N VAL A 2 -24.51 -1.97 26.23
CA VAL A 2 -24.98 -0.77 25.54
C VAL A 2 -24.59 -1.02 24.07
N ASN A 3 -25.43 -0.61 23.13
CA ASN A 3 -25.12 -0.79 21.71
C ASN A 3 -24.44 0.50 21.25
N GLU A 4 -23.14 0.67 21.55
CA GLU A 4 -22.44 1.94 21.30
C GLU A 4 -22.40 2.31 19.80
N LEU A 5 -22.56 1.32 18.92
CA LEU A 5 -22.77 1.49 17.49
C LEU A 5 -23.92 0.58 17.04
N THR A 6 -24.84 1.13 16.24
CA THR A 6 -25.85 0.34 15.57
C THR A 6 -25.24 -0.40 14.37
N LYS A 7 -25.96 -1.40 13.83
CA LYS A 7 -25.56 -2.04 12.56
C LYS A 7 -25.45 -1.04 11.41
N ASP A 8 -26.33 -0.03 11.42
CA ASP A 8 -26.35 1.01 10.41
C ASP A 8 -25.12 1.93 10.53
N ASP A 9 -24.68 2.24 11.76
CA ASP A 9 -23.44 3.00 12.00
C ASP A 9 -22.20 2.23 11.51
N VAL A 10 -22.13 0.92 11.80
CA VAL A 10 -21.04 0.06 11.32
C VAL A 10 -21.06 -0.02 9.79
N THR A 11 -22.23 -0.21 9.20
CA THR A 11 -22.38 -0.24 7.74
C THR A 11 -21.96 1.08 7.12
N ALA A 12 -22.40 2.21 7.67
CA ALA A 12 -22.02 3.54 7.19
C ALA A 12 -20.50 3.78 7.29
N ALA A 13 -19.86 3.38 8.39
CA ALA A 13 -18.41 3.49 8.55
C ALA A 13 -17.65 2.61 7.55
N THR A 14 -18.09 1.36 7.33
CA THR A 14 -17.51 0.44 6.34
C THR A 14 -17.63 1.02 4.93
N LEU A 15 -18.81 1.51 4.56
CA LEU A 15 -19.04 2.12 3.24
C LEU A 15 -18.21 3.38 3.06
N PHE A 16 -18.12 4.24 4.09
CA PHE A 16 -17.26 5.43 4.06
C PHE A 16 -15.80 5.06 3.78
N GLN A 17 -15.27 4.04 4.45
CA GLN A 17 -13.90 3.57 4.22
C GLN A 17 -13.72 2.98 2.81
N ALA A 18 -14.69 2.20 2.33
CA ALA A 18 -14.64 1.56 1.02
C ALA A 18 -14.63 2.56 -0.14
N VAL A 19 -15.32 3.70 0.02
CA VAL A 19 -15.49 4.70 -1.06
C VAL A 19 -14.49 5.86 -1.00
N MET A 20 -13.49 5.81 -0.12
CA MET A 20 -12.44 6.82 -0.10
C MET A 20 -11.66 6.82 -1.42
N ALA A 21 -11.26 8.02 -1.87
CA ALA A 21 -10.47 8.19 -3.08
C ALA A 21 -9.16 7.39 -3.01
N VAL A 22 -8.74 6.80 -4.13
CA VAL A 22 -7.54 5.98 -4.14
C VAL A 22 -6.28 6.84 -4.16
N PRO A 23 -5.18 6.39 -3.51
CA PRO A 23 -3.89 7.07 -3.65
C PRO A 23 -3.39 7.09 -5.10
N GLY A 24 -2.48 8.03 -5.36
CA GLY A 24 -1.88 8.26 -6.67
C GLY A 24 -0.39 8.58 -6.57
N ARG A 25 0.11 9.21 -7.63
CA ARG A 25 1.50 9.62 -7.79
C ARG A 25 1.58 11.12 -8.04
N VAL A 26 2.43 11.80 -7.27
CA VAL A 26 2.87 13.18 -7.55
C VAL A 26 4.28 13.12 -8.11
N ILE A 27 4.47 13.55 -9.35
CA ILE A 27 5.75 13.51 -10.06
C ILE A 27 6.06 14.93 -10.54
N PRO A 28 7.00 15.64 -9.90
CA PRO A 28 7.31 17.01 -10.26
C PRO A 28 7.75 17.19 -11.71
N ASN A 29 7.43 18.33 -12.32
CA ASN A 29 7.90 18.74 -13.65
C ASN A 29 9.36 19.26 -13.61
N VAL A 30 10.25 18.46 -13.03
CA VAL A 30 11.69 18.73 -12.94
C VAL A 30 12.43 17.56 -13.60
N PRO A 31 13.08 17.75 -14.76
CA PRO A 31 13.63 16.65 -15.56
C PRO A 31 14.56 15.71 -14.78
N GLU A 32 15.38 16.26 -13.88
CA GLU A 32 16.29 15.48 -13.04
C GLU A 32 15.53 14.59 -12.04
N VAL A 33 14.40 15.09 -11.50
CA VAL A 33 13.53 14.33 -10.58
C VAL A 33 12.77 13.27 -11.36
N GLU A 34 12.25 13.57 -12.54
CA GLU A 34 11.59 12.56 -13.39
C GLU A 34 12.54 11.42 -13.75
N ALA A 35 13.77 11.74 -14.17
CA ALA A 35 14.80 10.75 -14.44
C ALA A 35 15.12 9.91 -13.19
N ALA A 36 15.19 10.54 -12.01
CA ALA A 36 15.41 9.85 -10.75
C ALA A 36 14.24 8.93 -10.37
N VAL A 37 12.97 9.36 -10.54
CA VAL A 37 11.77 8.55 -10.29
C VAL A 37 11.76 7.33 -11.20
N LEU A 38 12.00 7.51 -12.51
CA LEU A 38 12.00 6.41 -13.47
C LEU A 38 13.12 5.39 -13.15
N ARG A 39 14.31 5.88 -12.81
CA ARG A 39 15.44 5.05 -12.39
C ARG A 39 15.16 4.34 -11.07
N GLY A 40 14.58 5.04 -10.11
CA GLY A 40 14.22 4.53 -8.78
C GLY A 40 13.19 3.41 -8.83
N GLU A 41 12.17 3.54 -9.67
CA GLU A 41 11.14 2.52 -9.87
C GLU A 41 11.76 1.21 -10.40
N LYS A 42 12.69 1.30 -11.37
CA LYS A 42 13.44 0.14 -11.86
C LYS A 42 14.36 -0.44 -10.79
N LEU A 43 15.09 0.42 -10.07
CA LEU A 43 16.02 -0.01 -9.03
C LEU A 43 15.28 -0.71 -7.88
N PHE A 44 14.09 -0.24 -7.51
CA PHE A 44 13.23 -0.86 -6.50
C PHE A 44 12.92 -2.33 -6.82
N GLU A 45 12.61 -2.63 -8.09
CA GLU A 45 12.41 -4.01 -8.54
C GLU A 45 13.72 -4.81 -8.48
N THR A 46 14.81 -4.27 -9.06
CA THR A 46 16.09 -5.00 -9.15
C THR A 46 16.80 -5.19 -7.81
N ALA A 47 16.56 -4.31 -6.84
CA ALA A 47 17.04 -4.46 -5.46
C ALA A 47 16.24 -5.52 -4.67
N GLY A 48 15.17 -6.08 -5.26
CA GLY A 48 14.36 -7.13 -4.64
C GLY A 48 13.24 -6.61 -3.75
N CYS A 49 13.03 -5.30 -3.64
CA CYS A 49 11.97 -4.71 -2.80
C CYS A 49 10.57 -5.19 -3.25
N ALA A 50 10.38 -5.33 -4.58
CA ALA A 50 9.13 -5.76 -5.18
C ALA A 50 8.73 -7.22 -4.89
N SER A 51 9.61 -8.02 -4.25
CA SER A 51 9.29 -9.39 -3.84
C SER A 51 8.18 -9.47 -2.79
N CYS A 52 8.17 -8.51 -1.86
CA CYS A 52 7.10 -8.33 -0.87
C CYS A 52 6.23 -7.12 -1.25
N HIS A 53 6.85 -6.01 -1.67
CA HIS A 53 6.15 -4.80 -2.11
C HIS A 53 5.71 -4.88 -3.58
N THR A 54 4.91 -5.91 -3.90
CA THR A 54 4.45 -6.19 -5.26
C THR A 54 3.73 -4.98 -5.87
N PRO A 55 4.17 -4.44 -7.03
CA PRO A 55 3.67 -3.17 -7.55
C PRO A 55 2.16 -3.10 -7.68
N SER A 56 1.52 -4.16 -8.20
CA SER A 56 0.08 -4.22 -8.36
C SER A 56 -0.51 -5.58 -7.99
N LEU A 57 -1.69 -5.54 -7.38
CA LEU A 57 -2.57 -6.69 -7.19
C LEU A 57 -3.69 -6.63 -8.22
N LEU A 58 -4.00 -7.76 -8.85
CA LEU A 58 -5.08 -7.84 -9.84
C LEU A 58 -6.36 -8.35 -9.18
N LEU A 59 -7.43 -7.57 -9.29
CA LEU A 59 -8.77 -8.04 -8.96
C LEU A 59 -9.31 -8.89 -10.10
N SER A 60 -10.02 -9.95 -9.75
CA SER A 60 -10.79 -10.76 -10.69
C SER A 60 -11.90 -9.94 -11.35
N TYR A 61 -12.49 -10.48 -12.42
CA TYR A 61 -13.66 -9.88 -13.05
C TYR A 61 -14.78 -9.63 -12.02
N GLY A 62 -15.30 -8.40 -11.99
CA GLY A 62 -16.31 -7.99 -11.01
C GLY A 62 -15.76 -7.67 -9.61
N GLY A 63 -14.46 -7.84 -9.35
CA GLY A 63 -13.85 -7.59 -8.03
C GLY A 63 -13.89 -6.13 -7.56
N HIS A 64 -14.32 -5.20 -8.41
CA HIS A 64 -14.60 -3.81 -8.04
C HIS A 64 -15.95 -3.62 -7.35
N GLN A 65 -16.79 -4.66 -7.30
CA GLN A 65 -18.05 -4.64 -6.56
C GLN A 65 -17.75 -4.97 -5.10
N PHE A 66 -17.74 -3.95 -4.25
CA PHE A 66 -17.63 -4.13 -2.81
C PHE A 66 -18.98 -4.59 -2.25
N THR A 67 -18.98 -5.57 -1.35
CA THR A 67 -20.20 -6.05 -0.69
C THR A 67 -20.01 -6.12 0.82
N GLU A 68 -21.03 -5.70 1.57
CA GLU A 68 -21.12 -5.88 3.02
C GLU A 68 -22.46 -6.57 3.38
N PRO A 69 -22.45 -7.75 4.02
CA PRO A 69 -21.25 -8.53 4.38
C PRO A 69 -20.50 -9.11 3.20
N ASN A 70 -19.19 -9.27 3.36
CA ASN A 70 -18.33 -9.84 2.33
C ASN A 70 -18.48 -11.37 2.26
N PRO A 71 -18.56 -11.99 1.07
CA PRO A 71 -18.65 -13.45 0.93
C PRO A 71 -17.44 -14.21 1.46
N TYR A 72 -16.30 -13.55 1.67
CA TYR A 72 -15.06 -14.13 2.20
C TYR A 72 -14.84 -13.85 3.69
N ASN A 73 -15.85 -13.31 4.39
CA ASN A 73 -15.77 -13.10 5.83
C ASN A 73 -15.46 -14.43 6.56
N PRO A 74 -14.51 -14.44 7.52
CA PRO A 74 -14.15 -15.68 8.20
C PRO A 74 -15.27 -16.12 9.15
N ALA A 75 -15.27 -17.41 9.47
CA ALA A 75 -16.29 -18.03 10.33
C ALA A 75 -16.50 -17.24 11.64
N GLY A 76 -17.76 -17.04 12.00
CA GLY A 76 -18.16 -16.21 13.15
C GLY A 76 -18.51 -14.76 12.80
N ASN A 77 -18.17 -14.30 11.59
CA ASN A 77 -18.66 -13.02 11.06
C ASN A 77 -19.87 -13.23 10.14
N ALA A 78 -20.65 -12.16 9.94
CA ALA A 78 -21.82 -12.20 9.05
C ALA A 78 -21.40 -12.46 7.60
N THR A 79 -22.23 -13.23 6.90
CA THR A 79 -22.07 -13.55 5.47
C THR A 79 -23.30 -13.04 4.69
N PRO A 80 -23.24 -13.02 3.34
CA PRO A 80 -24.42 -12.74 2.51
C PRO A 80 -25.66 -13.62 2.77
N ALA A 81 -25.51 -14.78 3.43
CA ALA A 81 -26.63 -15.63 3.79
C ALA A 81 -27.36 -15.17 5.06
N ASP A 82 -26.73 -14.34 5.90
CA ASP A 82 -27.22 -13.99 7.23
C ASP A 82 -28.04 -12.69 7.27
N THR A 83 -27.86 -11.80 6.29
CA THR A 83 -28.44 -10.45 6.27
C THR A 83 -28.46 -9.89 4.84
N PRO A 84 -29.34 -8.90 4.54
CA PRO A 84 -29.28 -8.21 3.25
C PRO A 84 -27.90 -7.64 2.95
N VAL A 85 -27.46 -7.81 1.70
CA VAL A 85 -26.17 -7.35 1.21
C VAL A 85 -26.30 -5.93 0.67
N VAL A 86 -25.40 -5.05 1.10
CA VAL A 86 -25.16 -3.76 0.46
C VAL A 86 -24.03 -3.93 -0.56
N THR A 87 -24.28 -3.53 -1.80
CA THR A 87 -23.30 -3.59 -2.89
C THR A 87 -22.94 -2.18 -3.35
N VAL A 88 -21.65 -1.91 -3.49
CA VAL A 88 -21.11 -0.65 -4.02
C VAL A 88 -20.17 -0.93 -5.17
N ASP A 89 -20.48 -0.35 -6.33
CA ASP A 89 -19.54 -0.28 -7.45
C ASP A 89 -18.48 0.78 -7.13
N LEU A 90 -17.26 0.33 -6.80
CA LEU A 90 -16.12 1.21 -6.48
C LEU A 90 -15.65 2.07 -7.68
N ASN A 91 -16.13 1.78 -8.89
CA ASN A 91 -15.91 2.58 -10.09
C ASN A 91 -17.09 3.50 -10.43
N SER A 92 -18.14 3.57 -9.61
CA SER A 92 -19.29 4.43 -9.85
C SER A 92 -18.89 5.89 -10.02
N ALA A 93 -19.53 6.57 -10.99
CA ALA A 93 -19.33 8.00 -11.25
C ALA A 93 -19.75 8.92 -10.11
N LEU A 94 -20.51 8.39 -9.13
CA LEU A 94 -20.94 9.11 -7.95
C LEU A 94 -19.86 9.19 -6.86
N LEU A 95 -18.81 8.37 -6.95
CA LEU A 95 -17.74 8.34 -5.96
C LEU A 95 -16.64 9.37 -6.26
N PRO A 96 -15.93 9.86 -5.22
CA PRO A 96 -14.85 10.81 -5.38
C PRO A 96 -13.76 10.32 -6.33
N LEU A 97 -13.10 11.26 -7.01
CA LEU A 97 -11.89 11.01 -7.78
C LEU A 97 -10.63 11.18 -6.91
N PRO A 98 -9.50 10.57 -7.31
CA PRO A 98 -9.39 9.65 -8.44
C PRO A 98 -9.89 8.24 -8.09
N ARG A 99 -10.23 7.47 -9.12
CA ARG A 99 -10.68 6.08 -9.03
C ARG A 99 -9.75 5.16 -9.81
N LEU A 100 -9.70 3.88 -9.44
CA LEU A 100 -9.06 2.87 -10.29
C LEU A 100 -9.83 2.76 -11.60
N ARG A 101 -9.16 2.29 -12.66
CA ARG A 101 -9.81 2.09 -13.95
C ARG A 101 -9.99 0.60 -14.18
N LEU A 102 -11.11 0.24 -14.80
CA LEU A 102 -11.29 -1.09 -15.35
C LEU A 102 -10.39 -1.22 -16.58
N GLU A 103 -9.62 -2.29 -16.63
CA GLU A 103 -8.85 -2.64 -17.82
C GLU A 103 -9.81 -2.88 -18.99
N PRO A 104 -9.58 -2.25 -20.15
CA PRO A 104 -10.37 -2.49 -21.34
C PRO A 104 -10.39 -3.99 -21.66
N PHE A 105 -11.54 -4.52 -22.06
CA PHE A 105 -11.78 -5.92 -22.45
C PHE A 105 -11.81 -6.96 -21.31
N SER A 106 -10.91 -6.91 -20.34
CA SER A 106 -10.91 -7.91 -19.24
C SER A 106 -11.88 -7.56 -18.12
N GLY A 107 -12.21 -6.28 -17.92
CA GLY A 107 -13.03 -5.84 -16.79
C GLY A 107 -12.38 -6.06 -15.42
N THR A 108 -11.08 -6.39 -15.39
CA THR A 108 -10.28 -6.52 -14.18
C THR A 108 -9.80 -5.15 -13.71
N VAL A 109 -9.34 -5.06 -12.47
CA VAL A 109 -8.76 -3.84 -11.92
C VAL A 109 -7.35 -4.14 -11.42
N ALA A 110 -6.37 -3.38 -11.91
CA ALA A 110 -5.04 -3.33 -11.33
C ALA A 110 -5.01 -2.32 -10.17
N VAL A 111 -4.72 -2.83 -8.97
CA VAL A 111 -4.58 -2.04 -7.74
C VAL A 111 -3.10 -1.87 -7.45
N PRO A 112 -2.47 -0.72 -7.77
CA PRO A 112 -1.04 -0.53 -7.54
C PRO A 112 -0.78 -0.19 -6.06
N ALA A 113 -0.96 -1.19 -5.20
CA ALA A 113 -0.87 -1.05 -3.75
C ALA A 113 0.57 -1.18 -3.22
N TYR A 114 1.50 -1.70 -4.03
CA TYR A 114 2.89 -1.95 -3.62
C TYR A 114 2.99 -2.82 -2.36
N THR A 115 2.27 -3.94 -2.37
CA THR A 115 2.22 -4.93 -1.30
C THR A 115 1.66 -6.25 -1.83
N ASP A 116 2.12 -7.36 -1.28
CA ASP A 116 1.54 -8.68 -1.49
C ASP A 116 0.49 -9.05 -0.44
N MET A 117 0.28 -8.20 0.57
CA MET A 117 -0.61 -8.42 1.73
C MET A 117 -0.32 -9.72 2.50
N LYS A 118 0.92 -10.22 2.45
CA LYS A 118 1.33 -11.43 3.18
C LYS A 118 2.05 -11.09 4.48
N LEU A 119 2.09 -12.07 5.39
CA LEU A 119 2.86 -12.01 6.63
C LEU A 119 4.31 -12.41 6.35
N HIS A 120 5.25 -11.57 6.77
CA HIS A 120 6.68 -11.81 6.65
C HIS A 120 7.39 -11.68 7.99
N ASN A 121 8.40 -12.51 8.21
CA ASN A 121 9.28 -12.36 9.36
C ASN A 121 10.22 -11.14 9.15
N MET A 122 10.09 -10.12 10.00
CA MET A 122 10.89 -8.90 9.97
C MET A 122 12.01 -8.86 11.02
N CYS A 123 12.17 -9.92 11.82
CA CYS A 123 13.18 -10.00 12.86
C CYS A 123 14.47 -10.70 12.43
N GLY A 124 15.58 -10.32 13.08
CA GLY A 124 16.91 -10.87 12.89
C GLY A 124 17.64 -10.31 11.66
N GLY A 125 18.92 -10.68 11.51
CA GLY A 125 19.73 -10.24 10.37
C GLY A 125 20.64 -9.04 10.63
N ALA A 126 20.78 -8.62 11.89
CA ALA A 126 21.63 -7.50 12.32
C ALA A 126 21.22 -6.16 11.69
N ALA A 127 19.93 -6.01 11.36
CA ALA A 127 19.38 -4.72 11.00
C ALA A 127 19.02 -3.96 12.28
N PRO A 128 19.12 -2.62 12.32
CA PRO A 128 18.55 -1.86 13.43
C PRO A 128 17.04 -2.14 13.53
N LEU A 129 16.54 -2.32 14.75
CA LEU A 129 15.11 -2.53 15.03
C LEU A 129 14.53 -3.86 14.50
N ASP A 130 15.36 -4.91 14.44
CA ASP A 130 14.97 -6.27 14.02
C ASP A 130 14.63 -7.21 15.20
N GLU A 131 14.35 -6.64 16.37
CA GLU A 131 13.97 -7.41 17.56
C GLU A 131 12.45 -7.71 17.55
N PRO A 132 12.01 -8.84 18.14
CA PRO A 132 10.59 -9.14 18.28
C PRO A 132 9.85 -8.05 19.07
N GLU A 133 8.66 -7.71 18.62
CA GLU A 133 7.72 -6.95 19.45
C GLU A 133 7.36 -7.77 20.69
N PRO A 134 7.22 -7.16 21.89
CA PRO A 134 7.05 -7.92 23.14
C PRO A 134 5.80 -8.80 23.18
N LEU A 135 4.76 -8.44 22.41
CA LEU A 135 3.47 -9.10 22.42
C LEU A 135 3.09 -9.60 21.02
N ASP A 136 2.63 -10.85 20.93
CA ASP A 136 2.01 -11.40 19.72
C ASP A 136 0.50 -11.29 19.78
N MET A 137 -0.01 -10.19 19.23
CA MET A 137 -1.44 -9.90 19.11
C MET A 137 -2.19 -10.85 18.15
N GLN A 138 -1.49 -11.73 17.42
CA GLN A 138 -2.10 -12.80 16.64
C GLN A 138 -2.43 -14.04 17.49
N GLN A 139 -1.93 -14.10 18.73
CA GLN A 139 -2.21 -15.17 19.67
C GLN A 139 -3.32 -14.80 20.66
N ALA A 140 -3.93 -15.81 21.27
CA ALA A 140 -4.92 -15.59 22.33
C ALA A 140 -4.31 -14.79 23.48
N ALA A 141 -4.98 -13.70 23.87
CA ALA A 141 -4.52 -12.82 24.95
C ALA A 141 -4.25 -13.61 26.24
N GLY A 142 -3.07 -13.40 26.84
CA GLY A 142 -2.63 -14.09 28.06
C GLY A 142 -2.03 -15.49 27.86
N SER A 143 -2.01 -16.02 26.63
CA SER A 143 -1.35 -17.29 26.32
C SER A 143 0.18 -17.18 26.35
N ALA A 144 0.87 -18.31 26.45
CA ALA A 144 2.34 -18.34 26.32
C ALA A 144 2.80 -17.76 24.96
N GLY A 145 2.06 -18.01 23.87
CA GLY A 145 2.36 -17.44 22.56
C GLY A 145 2.23 -15.92 22.52
N PHE A 146 1.23 -15.36 23.20
CA PHE A 146 1.05 -13.91 23.29
C PHE A 146 2.26 -13.22 23.93
N PHE A 147 2.89 -13.82 24.92
CA PHE A 147 4.10 -13.28 25.58
C PHE A 147 5.42 -13.74 24.96
N ALA A 148 5.39 -14.56 23.89
CA ALA A 148 6.60 -14.99 23.19
C ALA A 148 7.13 -13.94 22.20
N GLY A 149 6.32 -12.91 21.92
CA GLY A 149 6.65 -11.81 21.03
C GLY A 149 6.32 -12.06 19.55
N ASN A 150 6.24 -10.99 18.77
CA ASN A 150 5.87 -11.04 17.36
C ASN A 150 7.00 -10.57 16.45
N CYS A 151 7.26 -11.37 15.42
CA CYS A 151 8.17 -11.03 14.34
C CYS A 151 7.51 -10.95 12.98
N ARG A 152 6.21 -11.25 12.88
CA ARG A 152 5.49 -11.37 11.62
C ARG A 152 4.54 -10.20 11.42
N PHE A 153 4.74 -9.49 10.33
CA PHE A 153 3.93 -8.31 9.98
C PHE A 153 3.44 -8.42 8.55
N LEU A 154 2.25 -7.86 8.30
CA LEU A 154 1.75 -7.71 6.94
C LEU A 154 2.61 -6.69 6.19
N THR A 155 2.96 -6.99 4.94
CA THR A 155 3.65 -6.02 4.08
C THR A 155 2.81 -4.76 3.95
N LYS A 156 3.34 -3.61 4.40
CA LYS A 156 2.63 -2.32 4.28
C LYS A 156 2.43 -1.97 2.81
N ARG A 157 1.19 -1.64 2.44
CA ARG A 157 0.83 -0.94 1.20
C ARG A 157 1.61 0.37 1.07
N LEU A 158 2.45 0.52 0.05
CA LEU A 158 3.31 1.72 -0.14
C LEU A 158 2.68 2.81 -1.00
N TRP A 159 1.51 2.58 -1.59
CA TRP A 159 0.79 3.54 -2.45
C TRP A 159 0.51 4.94 -1.83
N ASP A 160 0.77 5.13 -0.53
CA ASP A 160 0.63 6.36 0.27
C ASP A 160 1.88 6.66 1.12
N ALA A 161 3.02 6.04 0.81
CA ALA A 161 4.21 6.08 1.66
C ALA A 161 4.75 7.49 1.91
N ALA A 162 4.60 8.41 0.95
CA ALA A 162 5.18 9.74 1.07
C ALA A 162 4.45 10.67 2.05
N ASN A 163 3.18 10.39 2.36
CA ASN A 163 2.41 11.16 3.34
C ASN A 163 1.87 10.31 4.50
N SER A 164 2.51 9.17 4.76
CA SER A 164 2.20 8.30 5.91
C SER A 164 3.39 8.02 6.85
N PRO A 165 4.26 8.99 7.21
CA PRO A 165 5.21 8.79 8.29
C PRO A 165 4.51 8.81 9.68
N PRO A 166 5.13 8.27 10.75
CA PRO A 166 6.38 7.51 10.73
C PRO A 166 6.20 6.08 10.19
N TYR A 167 7.32 5.42 9.90
CA TYR A 167 7.39 4.14 9.23
C TYR A 167 7.73 2.98 10.18
N MET A 168 7.59 1.77 9.64
CA MET A 168 7.64 0.48 10.36
C MET A 168 6.44 0.31 11.31
N HIS A 169 6.25 -0.89 11.84
CA HIS A 169 5.09 -1.23 12.68
C HIS A 169 5.06 -0.49 14.02
N HIS A 170 6.24 -0.18 14.57
CA HIS A 170 6.42 0.57 15.82
C HIS A 170 6.48 2.10 15.61
N GLY A 171 6.52 2.60 14.37
CA GLY A 171 6.56 4.04 14.08
C GLY A 171 7.85 4.75 14.53
N LEU A 172 8.99 4.05 14.60
CA LEU A 172 10.27 4.64 15.06
C LEU A 172 11.12 5.22 13.92
N CYS A 173 10.78 4.92 12.67
CA CYS A 173 11.52 5.42 11.51
C CYS A 173 10.84 6.69 10.98
N THR A 174 11.49 7.85 11.10
CA THR A 174 10.93 9.13 10.60
C THR A 174 11.24 9.41 9.13
N THR A 175 12.07 8.59 8.49
CA THR A 175 12.46 8.73 7.08
C THR A 175 12.31 7.40 6.34
N MET A 176 11.99 7.45 5.04
CA MET A 176 11.91 6.26 4.18
C MET A 176 13.26 5.55 4.08
N ARG A 177 14.36 6.31 4.01
CA ARG A 177 15.71 5.75 4.02
C ARG A 177 15.97 4.99 5.32
N GLY A 178 15.60 5.58 6.46
CA GLY A 178 15.70 4.94 7.76
C GLY A 178 14.88 3.64 7.84
N SER A 179 13.66 3.63 7.29
CA SER A 179 12.84 2.41 7.28
C SER A 179 13.42 1.32 6.40
N ILE A 180 13.95 1.64 5.21
CA ILE A 180 14.67 0.65 4.37
C ILE A 180 15.86 0.06 5.14
N LEU A 181 16.65 0.90 5.82
CA LEU A 181 17.80 0.45 6.60
C LEU A 181 17.41 -0.37 7.83
N ALA A 182 16.16 -0.30 8.29
CA ALA A 182 15.63 -1.08 9.41
C ALA A 182 15.02 -2.43 9.00
N HIS A 183 15.00 -2.78 7.70
CA HIS A 183 14.47 -4.08 7.27
C HIS A 183 15.39 -5.23 7.71
N GLY A 184 14.92 -6.00 8.69
CA GLY A 184 15.49 -7.29 9.10
C GLY A 184 14.78 -8.49 8.46
N GLY A 185 15.09 -9.68 8.96
CA GLY A 185 14.47 -10.95 8.60
C GLY A 185 14.48 -11.23 7.10
N GLU A 186 13.29 -11.50 6.55
CA GLU A 186 13.08 -11.74 5.12
C GLU A 186 13.40 -10.51 4.25
N GLY A 187 13.32 -9.29 4.81
CA GLY A 187 13.68 -8.05 4.12
C GLY A 187 15.19 -7.77 4.04
N LEU A 188 16.02 -8.54 4.76
CA LEU A 188 17.46 -8.27 4.90
C LEU A 188 18.20 -8.26 3.56
N ALA A 189 17.87 -9.19 2.66
CA ALA A 189 18.54 -9.28 1.36
C ALA A 189 18.29 -8.02 0.51
N ALA A 190 17.05 -7.52 0.49
CA ALA A 190 16.69 -6.31 -0.23
C ALA A 190 17.32 -5.06 0.41
N ARG A 191 17.38 -4.99 1.75
CA ARG A 191 18.12 -3.95 2.46
C ARG A 191 19.60 -3.92 2.06
N ASN A 192 20.26 -5.08 2.06
CA ASN A 192 21.68 -5.16 1.73
C ASN A 192 21.93 -4.79 0.25
N ALA A 193 21.04 -5.20 -0.65
CA ALA A 193 21.09 -4.79 -2.05
C ALA A 193 20.95 -3.26 -2.19
N PHE A 194 20.01 -2.64 -1.48
CA PHE A 194 19.87 -1.19 -1.42
C PHE A 194 21.14 -0.50 -0.91
N MET A 195 21.71 -0.98 0.20
CA MET A 195 22.94 -0.41 0.78
C MET A 195 24.15 -0.51 -0.16
N ALA A 196 24.19 -1.53 -1.02
CA ALA A 196 25.26 -1.72 -1.99
C ALA A 196 25.14 -0.80 -3.23
N LEU A 197 23.99 -0.16 -3.44
CA LEU A 197 23.81 0.79 -4.55
C LEU A 197 24.64 2.06 -4.33
N PRO A 198 25.10 2.72 -5.41
CA PRO A 198 25.63 4.08 -5.34
C PRO A 198 24.66 5.05 -4.64
N ALA A 199 25.16 6.09 -3.99
CA ALA A 199 24.32 7.04 -3.24
C ALA A 199 23.18 7.62 -4.08
N ALA A 200 23.48 8.05 -5.31
CA ALA A 200 22.47 8.55 -6.26
C ALA A 200 21.38 7.53 -6.61
N ASP A 201 21.72 6.24 -6.63
CA ASP A 201 20.77 5.16 -6.91
C ASP A 201 19.89 4.85 -5.71
N GLN A 202 20.45 4.95 -4.51
CA GLN A 202 19.66 4.92 -3.30
C GLN A 202 18.68 6.10 -3.25
N ASP A 203 19.15 7.32 -3.56
CA ASP A 203 18.31 8.52 -3.63
C ASP A 203 17.21 8.39 -4.69
N ALA A 204 17.50 7.79 -5.85
CA ALA A 204 16.51 7.54 -6.89
C ALA A 204 15.34 6.67 -6.38
N ILE A 205 15.62 5.61 -5.62
CA ILE A 205 14.56 4.79 -4.98
C ILE A 205 13.72 5.65 -4.02
N ILE A 206 14.35 6.54 -3.25
CA ILE A 206 13.62 7.46 -2.36
C ILE A 206 12.75 8.42 -3.17
N GLU A 207 13.24 8.98 -4.28
CA GLU A 207 12.45 9.85 -5.16
C GLU A 207 11.25 9.11 -5.75
N PHE A 208 11.40 7.85 -6.14
CA PHE A 208 10.28 7.00 -6.55
C PHE A 208 9.23 6.85 -5.43
N LEU A 209 9.65 6.50 -4.21
CA LEU A 209 8.74 6.32 -3.08
C LEU A 209 8.03 7.62 -2.69
N LYS A 210 8.70 8.78 -2.83
CA LYS A 210 8.11 10.11 -2.61
C LYS A 210 6.95 10.42 -3.56
N THR A 211 6.85 9.72 -4.69
CA THR A 211 5.72 9.91 -5.59
C THR A 211 4.42 9.35 -5.02
N LEU A 212 4.48 8.27 -4.21
CA LEU A 212 3.32 7.51 -3.76
C LEU A 212 2.56 8.24 -2.62
N GLN A 213 1.40 8.83 -2.93
CA GLN A 213 0.70 9.76 -2.03
C GLN A 213 -0.82 9.58 -2.04
N VAL A 214 -1.46 9.78 -0.88
CA VAL A 214 -2.86 10.23 -0.85
C VAL A 214 -2.94 11.62 -1.49
N LEU A 215 -3.75 11.78 -2.52
CA LEU A 215 -3.88 13.05 -3.24
C LEU A 215 -4.90 13.97 -2.54
N PRO A 216 -4.76 15.29 -2.64
CA PRO A 216 -5.73 16.22 -2.07
C PRO A 216 -7.15 15.99 -2.63
N PRO A 217 -8.20 16.24 -1.82
CA PRO A 217 -9.57 16.18 -2.29
C PRO A 217 -9.79 17.03 -3.55
N GLY A 218 -10.50 16.47 -4.53
CA GLY A 218 -10.76 17.13 -5.82
C GLY A 218 -9.73 16.86 -6.92
N THR A 219 -8.65 16.13 -6.62
CA THR A 219 -7.72 15.67 -7.66
C THR A 219 -8.40 14.63 -8.55
N ALA A 220 -8.43 14.87 -9.86
CA ALA A 220 -9.16 14.01 -10.80
C ALA A 220 -8.36 12.77 -11.24
N ASP A 221 -7.04 12.93 -11.36
CA ASP A 221 -6.14 11.95 -11.96
C ASP A 221 -5.25 11.27 -10.94
N ARG A 222 -4.86 10.02 -11.23
CA ARG A 222 -4.00 9.23 -10.34
C ARG A 222 -2.53 9.55 -10.48
N VAL A 223 -2.12 10.19 -11.58
CA VAL A 223 -0.76 10.62 -11.80
C VAL A 223 -0.80 12.09 -12.15
N VAL A 224 -0.17 12.90 -11.32
CA VAL A 224 -0.22 14.34 -11.40
C VAL A 224 1.14 14.97 -11.15
N ASP A 225 1.30 16.22 -11.55
CA ASP A 225 2.44 17.05 -11.20
C ASP A 225 2.31 17.68 -9.80
N GLU A 226 3.30 18.49 -9.42
CA GLU A 226 3.33 19.21 -8.14
C GLU A 226 2.17 20.23 -7.96
N ASN A 227 1.46 20.56 -9.02
CA ASN A 227 0.29 21.44 -9.03
C ASN A 227 -1.03 20.64 -9.17
N TYR A 228 -0.98 19.32 -9.01
CA TYR A 228 -2.09 18.38 -9.12
C TYR A 228 -2.75 18.38 -10.51
N LYS A 229 -1.99 18.73 -11.56
CA LYS A 229 -2.43 18.60 -12.96
C LYS A 229 -2.06 17.24 -13.51
N ALA A 230 -2.95 16.66 -14.32
CA ALA A 230 -2.74 15.36 -14.94
C ALA A 230 -1.39 15.28 -15.64
N LYS A 231 -0.66 14.18 -15.42
CA LYS A 231 0.66 13.95 -16.00
C LYS A 231 0.71 12.56 -16.62
N VAL A 232 1.27 12.49 -17.82
CA VAL A 232 1.53 11.22 -18.51
C VAL A 232 2.75 10.56 -17.87
N TRP A 233 2.61 9.32 -17.42
CA TRP A 233 3.69 8.54 -16.84
C TRP A 233 3.55 7.04 -17.16
N PRO A 234 4.65 6.32 -17.46
CA PRO A 234 6.01 6.84 -17.69
C PRO A 234 6.06 7.82 -18.87
N PRO A 235 7.10 8.67 -18.97
CA PRO A 235 7.23 9.58 -20.10
C PRO A 235 7.28 8.79 -21.41
N ILE A 236 6.61 9.30 -22.44
CA ILE A 236 6.67 8.69 -23.78
C ILE A 236 8.11 8.84 -24.27
N PRO A 237 8.79 7.74 -24.66
CA PRO A 237 10.14 7.83 -25.19
C PRO A 237 10.21 8.77 -26.39
N ASP A 238 11.27 9.58 -26.50
CA ASP A 238 11.46 10.56 -27.59
C ASP A 238 11.40 9.94 -29.00
N ASN A 239 11.63 8.63 -29.13
CA ASN A 239 11.53 7.88 -30.39
C ASN A 239 10.10 7.41 -30.75
N MET A 240 9.09 7.75 -29.93
CA MET A 240 7.68 7.42 -30.13
C MET A 240 6.77 8.66 -30.23
N LEU A 241 7.34 9.86 -30.24
CA LEU A 241 6.68 11.14 -30.51
C LEU A 241 6.90 11.58 -31.96
#